data_AF-A0AAN6ILI9-F1
#
_entry.id   AF-A0AAN6ILI9-F1
#
_cell.length_a   1.000
_cell.length_b   1.000
_cell.length_c   1.000
_cell.angle_alpha   90.00
_cell.angle_beta   90.00
_cell.angle_gamma   90.00
#
_symmetry.space_group_name_H-M   'P 1'
#
loop_
_entity.id
_entity.type
_entity.pdbx_description
1 polymer ?
#
loop_
_entity_poly.entity_id
_entity_poly.type
_entity_poly.pdbx_seq_one_letter_code
_entity_poly.pdbx_strand_id
1 'polypeptide(L)'
;MYGELLAIWFVLHWEQTGRPSRTSFVELGPGRGTLMSDMLRASRKFPEFFATIQTVHMVERSPELRKVQHDVLGCEWEKTERVEDAPVDTPKRSVGRGLRVEWHDSVEQVQMDSAPFVVAHEFFDALPVHKFERGAKDAWHEILIDVAEPKAPTVLTPKYMGSLQPAPTTAQFKYVRTRSNSASAAMLMRDPRVVAQFEQGDKVEVAPEGARIMAWLAELISEHGGLGLVIDYGQDWTQGDTFRGIRKHKFADPLSCPGSMDLTADVDFSYLRFVARDLAQCHGPIEQGTFLHALGIQARLQQLLNSTKDRKVQQDLVDCYKRLTDPQSMGRVYKVMAVLPKSSTCMPVPFAPPTKDELNKIKVEKIVK
;
A
#
# COMPACT_ATOMS: atom_id res chain seq x y z
N MET A 1 0.82 -9.08 16.83
CA MET A 1 1.09 -10.27 15.98
C MET A 1 1.64 -9.85 14.64
N TYR A 2 0.86 -9.13 13.83
CA TYR A 2 1.24 -8.77 12.46
C TYR A 2 2.63 -8.09 12.37
N GLY A 3 2.82 -6.92 12.99
CA GLY A 3 4.11 -6.23 12.98
C GLY A 3 5.28 -7.02 13.59
N GLU A 4 5.00 -7.94 14.53
CA GLU A 4 6.04 -8.80 15.11
C GLU A 4 6.58 -9.80 14.07
N LEU A 5 5.72 -10.34 13.21
CA LEU A 5 6.12 -11.27 12.16
C LEU A 5 6.84 -10.56 11.02
N LEU A 6 6.42 -9.34 10.69
CA LEU A 6 7.13 -8.50 9.71
C LEU A 6 8.54 -8.18 10.23
N ALA A 7 8.70 -7.87 11.52
CA ALA A 7 10.02 -7.71 12.12
C ALA A 7 10.87 -8.97 12.02
N ILE A 8 10.28 -10.14 12.31
CA ILE A 8 10.96 -11.44 12.18
C ILE A 8 11.39 -11.66 10.73
N TRP A 9 10.56 -11.30 9.74
CA TRP A 9 10.94 -11.38 8.34
C TRP A 9 12.20 -10.56 8.04
N PHE A 10 12.28 -9.30 8.49
CA PHE A 10 13.48 -8.48 8.30
C PHE A 10 14.70 -9.04 9.04
N VAL A 11 14.53 -9.56 10.26
CA VAL A 11 15.63 -10.19 11.02
C VAL A 11 16.18 -11.41 10.27
N LEU A 12 15.31 -12.31 9.80
CA LEU A 12 15.70 -13.50 9.05
C LEU A 12 16.51 -13.14 7.80
N HIS A 13 16.05 -12.13 7.06
CA HIS A 13 16.73 -11.73 5.82
C HIS A 13 17.97 -10.89 6.07
N TRP A 14 18.05 -10.13 7.17
CA TRP A 14 19.31 -9.53 7.62
C TRP A 14 20.37 -10.60 7.88
N GLU A 15 20.01 -11.73 8.50
CA GLU A 15 20.93 -12.86 8.67
C GLU A 15 21.35 -13.47 7.33
N GLN A 16 20.39 -13.69 6.42
CA GLN A 16 20.65 -14.29 5.11
C GLN A 16 21.45 -13.39 4.15
N THR A 17 21.34 -12.08 4.30
CA THR A 17 22.04 -11.09 3.46
C THR A 17 23.39 -10.66 4.03
N GLY A 18 23.93 -11.41 4.99
CA GLY A 18 25.31 -11.22 5.48
C GLY A 18 25.43 -10.22 6.63
N ARG A 19 24.33 -9.93 7.35
CA ARG A 19 24.32 -9.15 8.60
C ARG A 19 24.94 -7.75 8.43
N PRO A 20 24.39 -6.89 7.54
CA PRO A 20 24.91 -5.53 7.38
C PRO A 20 25.00 -4.81 8.73
N SER A 21 26.13 -4.13 8.96
CA SER A 21 26.47 -3.51 10.25
C SER A 21 25.66 -2.25 10.56
N ARG A 22 25.09 -1.62 9.52
CA ARG A 22 24.23 -0.43 9.62
C ARG A 22 22.98 -0.67 8.80
N THR A 23 21.82 -0.53 9.41
CA THR A 23 20.51 -0.65 8.78
C THR A 23 19.64 0.55 9.12
N SER A 24 18.65 0.84 8.28
CA SER A 24 17.62 1.83 8.61
C SER A 24 16.26 1.33 8.14
N PHE A 25 15.23 1.54 8.96
CA PHE A 25 13.87 1.24 8.57
C PHE A 25 13.26 2.40 7.80
N VAL A 26 12.49 2.10 6.76
CA VAL A 26 11.68 3.10 6.04
C VAL A 26 10.25 2.59 5.96
N GLU A 27 9.29 3.32 6.50
CA GLU A 27 7.86 3.01 6.36
C GLU A 27 7.18 4.05 5.47
N LEU A 28 6.55 3.57 4.39
CA LEU A 28 5.75 4.39 3.48
C LEU A 28 4.30 4.40 3.94
N GLY A 29 3.75 5.60 4.23
CA GLY A 29 2.38 5.74 4.73
C GLY A 29 2.14 5.03 6.07
N PRO A 30 2.88 5.37 7.14
CA PRO A 30 2.81 4.67 8.42
C PRO A 30 1.47 4.77 9.16
N GLY A 31 0.53 5.61 8.70
CA GLY A 31 -0.78 5.79 9.31
C GLY A 31 -0.65 6.24 10.77
N ARG A 32 -1.00 5.37 11.72
CA ARG A 32 -0.85 5.68 13.16
C ARG A 32 0.53 5.36 13.75
N GLY A 33 1.44 4.77 12.96
CA GLY A 33 2.77 4.32 13.41
C GLY A 33 2.75 3.01 14.22
N THR A 34 1.60 2.35 14.30
CA THR A 34 1.43 1.10 15.07
C THR A 34 2.31 -0.02 14.53
N LEU A 35 2.42 -0.14 13.21
CA LEU A 35 3.20 -1.18 12.55
C LEU A 35 4.70 -1.04 12.91
N MET A 36 5.30 0.13 12.67
CA MET A 36 6.69 0.37 13.09
C MET A 36 6.90 0.20 14.59
N SER A 37 5.98 0.68 15.43
CA SER A 37 6.08 0.50 16.88
C SER A 37 6.14 -0.99 17.27
N ASP A 38 5.27 -1.82 16.69
CA ASP A 38 5.30 -3.27 16.89
C ASP A 38 6.57 -3.91 16.34
N MET A 39 7.03 -3.47 15.17
CA MET A 39 8.24 -3.98 14.55
C MET A 39 9.46 -3.70 15.43
N LEU A 40 9.68 -2.45 15.84
CA LEU A 40 10.78 -2.05 16.74
C LEU A 40 10.71 -2.79 18.08
N ARG A 41 9.51 -2.97 18.63
CA ARG A 41 9.30 -3.73 19.87
C ARG A 41 9.72 -5.20 19.72
N ALA A 42 9.43 -5.83 18.59
CA ALA A 42 9.84 -7.20 18.30
C ALA A 42 11.35 -7.29 18.00
N SER A 43 11.90 -6.36 17.20
CA SER A 43 13.33 -6.29 16.87
C SER A 43 14.23 -6.19 18.11
N ARG A 44 13.78 -5.54 19.20
CA ARG A 44 14.51 -5.50 20.48
C ARG A 44 14.81 -6.87 21.09
N LYS A 45 14.10 -7.93 20.69
CA LYS A 45 14.38 -9.31 21.12
C LYS A 45 15.60 -9.91 20.41
N PHE A 46 16.15 -9.24 19.40
CA PHE A 46 17.34 -9.61 18.65
C PHE A 46 18.40 -8.51 18.80
N PRO A 47 19.17 -8.47 19.91
CA PRO A 47 20.05 -7.35 20.22
C PRO A 47 21.09 -7.04 19.15
N GLU A 48 21.66 -8.06 18.52
CA GLU A 48 22.64 -7.89 17.44
C GLU A 48 22.03 -7.19 16.21
N PHE A 49 20.83 -7.58 15.81
CA PHE A 49 20.08 -6.91 14.74
C PHE A 49 19.70 -5.48 15.15
N PHE A 50 19.11 -5.32 16.35
CA PHE A 50 18.61 -4.03 16.82
C PHE A 50 19.72 -2.98 16.93
N ALA A 51 20.94 -3.39 17.30
CA ALA A 51 22.10 -2.50 17.36
C ALA A 51 22.53 -1.94 15.99
N THR A 52 22.14 -2.58 14.88
CA THR A 52 22.44 -2.07 13.54
C THR A 52 21.54 -0.93 13.10
N ILE A 53 20.33 -0.81 13.69
CA ILE A 53 19.31 0.17 13.30
C ILE A 53 19.78 1.57 13.68
N GLN A 54 20.10 2.40 12.68
CA GLN A 54 20.56 3.76 12.87
C GLN A 54 19.39 4.74 12.95
N THR A 55 18.50 4.66 11.96
CA THR A 55 17.41 5.61 11.76
C THR A 55 16.13 4.89 11.36
N VAL A 56 15.00 5.46 11.79
CA VAL A 56 13.66 5.08 11.34
C VAL A 56 13.09 6.24 10.54
N HIS A 57 12.89 6.05 9.24
CA HIS A 57 12.35 7.03 8.32
C HIS A 57 10.85 6.78 8.11
N MET A 58 10.03 7.80 8.34
CA MET A 58 8.57 7.75 8.27
C MET A 58 8.11 8.68 7.13
N VAL A 59 7.64 8.14 6.01
CA VAL A 59 7.18 8.95 4.88
C VAL A 59 5.67 9.22 5.04
N GLU A 60 5.33 10.39 5.55
CA GLU A 60 3.98 10.80 5.95
C GLU A 60 3.79 12.28 5.64
N ARG A 61 2.71 12.68 4.97
CA ARG A 61 2.44 14.09 4.65
C ARG A 61 1.57 14.80 5.69
N SER A 62 0.67 14.10 6.37
CA SER A 62 -0.26 14.70 7.33
C SER A 62 0.48 15.12 8.61
N PRO A 63 0.47 16.42 8.96
CA PRO A 63 1.02 16.89 10.22
C PRO A 63 0.37 16.22 11.44
N GLU A 64 -0.93 15.97 11.40
CA GLU A 64 -1.69 15.35 12.48
C GLU A 64 -1.26 13.89 12.70
N LEU A 65 -1.09 13.12 11.63
CA LEU A 65 -0.62 11.74 11.73
C LEU A 65 0.82 11.68 12.23
N ARG A 66 1.69 12.62 11.84
CA ARG A 66 3.05 12.71 12.40
C ARG A 66 3.05 12.88 13.91
N LYS A 67 2.15 13.71 14.46
CA LYS A 67 1.99 13.87 15.92
C LYS A 67 1.59 12.55 16.58
N VAL A 68 0.61 11.85 16.00
CA VAL A 68 0.17 10.53 16.51
C VAL A 68 1.31 9.51 16.48
N GLN A 69 2.06 9.45 15.37
CA GLN A 69 3.19 8.54 15.20
C GLN A 69 4.33 8.84 16.19
N HIS A 70 4.63 10.12 16.40
CA HIS A 70 5.62 10.57 17.38
C HIS A 70 5.31 10.03 18.78
N ASP A 71 4.06 10.18 19.23
CA ASP A 71 3.62 9.69 20.53
C ASP A 71 3.64 8.15 20.61
N VAL A 72 3.19 7.46 19.56
CA VAL A 72 3.18 5.98 19.49
C VAL A 72 4.60 5.40 19.54
N LEU A 73 5.54 6.04 18.87
CA LEU A 73 6.95 5.65 18.90
C LEU A 73 7.65 6.00 20.22
N GLY A 74 7.00 6.79 21.09
CA GLY A 74 7.55 7.22 22.38
C GLY A 74 8.71 8.19 22.20
N CYS A 75 8.58 9.12 21.25
CA CYS A 75 9.56 10.16 20.98
C CYS A 75 9.44 11.31 21.99
N GLU A 76 10.56 11.98 22.24
CA GLU A 76 10.61 13.10 23.18
C GLU A 76 10.42 14.45 22.45
N TRP A 77 9.37 15.19 22.82
CA TRP A 77 9.04 16.47 22.20
C TRP A 77 10.16 17.52 22.34
N GLU A 78 10.93 17.49 23.43
CA GLU A 78 12.04 18.43 23.68
C GLU A 78 13.19 18.32 22.67
N LYS A 79 13.37 17.16 22.03
CA LYS A 79 14.46 16.89 21.08
C LYS A 79 14.02 16.98 19.61
N THR A 80 12.92 17.67 19.35
CA THR A 80 12.32 17.74 18.02
C THR A 80 12.85 18.93 17.22
N GLU A 81 13.35 18.70 16.01
CA GLU A 81 13.69 19.78 15.07
C GLU A 81 12.42 20.34 14.41
N ARG A 82 12.29 21.67 14.35
CA ARG A 82 11.13 22.39 13.78
C ARG A 82 11.24 22.55 12.26
N VAL A 83 10.08 22.70 11.61
CA VAL A 83 9.96 23.04 10.18
C VAL A 83 9.66 24.53 10.05
N GLU A 84 10.31 25.24 9.10
CA GLU A 84 10.15 26.70 8.94
C GLU A 84 8.77 27.15 8.42
N ASP A 85 7.90 26.25 7.94
CA ASP A 85 6.59 26.61 7.36
C ASP A 85 5.41 25.69 7.77
N ALA A 86 5.60 24.77 8.72
CA ALA A 86 4.53 23.86 9.18
C ALA A 86 3.81 24.41 10.42
N PRO A 87 2.59 23.91 10.75
CA PRO A 87 1.96 24.22 12.03
C PRO A 87 2.93 23.95 13.18
N VAL A 88 2.90 24.83 14.18
CA VAL A 88 3.66 24.68 15.43
C VAL A 88 3.46 23.24 15.94
N ASP A 89 4.57 22.55 16.23
CA ASP A 89 4.65 21.16 16.73
C ASP A 89 4.56 20.03 15.70
N THR A 90 4.94 20.24 14.44
CA THR A 90 5.07 19.13 13.48
C THR A 90 6.47 18.51 13.56
N PRO A 91 6.63 17.23 13.96
CA PRO A 91 7.95 16.64 14.13
C PRO A 91 8.61 16.35 12.77
N LYS A 92 9.89 16.73 12.62
CA LYS A 92 10.73 16.37 11.47
C LYS A 92 11.83 15.38 11.84
N ARG A 93 12.46 15.54 13.00
CA ARG A 93 13.43 14.60 13.57
C ARG A 93 13.23 14.55 15.07
N SER A 94 13.31 13.37 15.67
CA SER A 94 13.27 13.16 17.12
C SER A 94 14.08 11.92 17.51
N VAL A 95 14.11 11.61 18.81
CA VAL A 95 14.64 10.37 19.34
C VAL A 95 13.52 9.64 20.06
N GLY A 96 13.21 8.45 19.59
CA GLY A 96 12.24 7.55 20.20
C GLY A 96 12.92 6.25 20.58
N ARG A 97 12.73 5.80 21.82
CA ARG A 97 13.21 4.46 22.24
C ARG A 97 14.74 4.26 22.07
N GLY A 98 15.51 5.34 22.06
CA GLY A 98 16.97 5.33 21.84
C GLY A 98 17.40 5.33 20.36
N LEU A 99 16.45 5.41 19.43
CA LEU A 99 16.70 5.44 17.98
C LEU A 99 16.36 6.82 17.42
N ARG A 100 17.07 7.25 16.38
CA ARG A 100 16.71 8.44 15.61
C ARG A 100 15.47 8.14 14.77
N VAL A 101 14.49 9.02 14.80
CA VAL A 101 13.28 8.95 13.97
C VAL A 101 13.18 10.22 13.14
N GLU A 102 12.95 10.08 11.83
CA GLU A 102 12.84 11.19 10.88
C GLU A 102 11.58 11.07 10.05
N TRP A 103 10.86 12.18 9.87
CA TRP A 103 9.64 12.27 9.08
C TRP A 103 9.86 13.06 7.79
N HIS A 104 9.35 12.51 6.69
CA HIS A 104 9.57 13.01 5.33
C HIS A 104 8.23 13.23 4.61
N ASP A 105 8.10 14.29 3.81
CA ASP A 105 6.90 14.57 3.00
C ASP A 105 6.82 13.66 1.76
N SER A 106 7.97 13.14 1.34
CA SER A 106 8.14 12.40 0.10
C SER A 106 9.33 11.47 0.20
N VAL A 107 9.35 10.46 -0.66
CA VAL A 107 10.40 9.43 -0.65
C VAL A 107 11.76 9.99 -1.07
N GLU A 108 11.78 11.08 -1.85
CA GLU A 108 13.00 11.77 -2.31
C GLU A 108 13.78 12.43 -1.18
N GLN A 109 13.11 12.79 -0.08
CA GLN A 109 13.75 13.41 1.08
C GLN A 109 14.48 12.39 1.96
N VAL A 110 14.22 11.09 1.76
CA VAL A 110 14.87 10.02 2.52
C VAL A 110 16.31 9.90 2.06
N GLN A 111 17.23 10.36 2.91
CA GLN A 111 18.66 10.19 2.71
C GLN A 111 19.12 8.90 3.37
N MET A 112 19.84 8.07 2.62
CA MET A 112 20.25 6.74 3.05
C MET A 112 21.77 6.60 3.06
N ASP A 113 22.31 6.09 4.17
CA ASP A 113 23.73 5.82 4.36
C ASP A 113 24.00 4.42 4.95
N SER A 114 22.97 3.57 4.94
CA SER A 114 22.91 2.26 5.55
C SER A 114 22.00 1.34 4.74
N ALA A 115 21.96 0.04 5.04
CA ALA A 115 21.10 -0.89 4.30
C ALA A 115 19.61 -0.60 4.60
N PRO A 116 18.79 -0.24 3.60
CA PRO A 116 17.38 0.11 3.80
C PRO A 116 16.52 -1.13 4.01
N PHE A 117 15.65 -1.09 5.03
CA PHE A 117 14.56 -2.02 5.25
C PHE A 117 13.23 -1.30 5.07
N VAL A 118 12.71 -1.38 3.85
CA VAL A 118 11.53 -0.63 3.41
C VAL A 118 10.27 -1.46 3.59
N VAL A 119 9.24 -0.90 4.20
CA VAL A 119 7.90 -1.49 4.27
C VAL A 119 6.86 -0.51 3.73
N ALA A 120 6.01 -1.00 2.84
CA ALA A 120 4.87 -0.28 2.30
C ALA A 120 3.63 -1.14 2.52
N HIS A 121 2.82 -0.81 3.52
CA HIS A 121 1.66 -1.59 3.94
C HIS A 121 0.39 -0.74 3.79
N GLU A 122 -0.51 -1.14 2.88
CA GLU A 122 -1.70 -0.33 2.50
C GLU A 122 -1.28 1.09 2.08
N PHE A 123 -0.35 1.16 1.12
CA PHE A 123 0.22 2.43 0.66
C PHE A 123 -0.04 2.67 -0.82
N PHE A 124 0.15 1.65 -1.66
CA PHE A 124 0.11 1.80 -3.12
C PHE A 124 -1.32 1.96 -3.64
N ASP A 125 -2.26 1.48 -2.86
CA ASP A 125 -3.68 1.38 -3.13
C ASP A 125 -4.44 2.70 -2.93
N ALA A 126 -3.88 3.54 -2.07
CA ALA A 126 -4.31 4.91 -1.81
C ALA A 126 -3.70 5.90 -2.82
N LEU A 127 -2.78 5.46 -3.68
CA LEU A 127 -2.17 6.33 -4.68
C LEU A 127 -3.15 6.64 -5.82
N PRO A 128 -3.06 7.84 -6.43
CA PRO A 128 -3.92 8.20 -7.55
C PRO A 128 -3.76 7.25 -8.74
N VAL A 129 -4.91 6.82 -9.28
CA VAL A 129 -4.99 6.01 -10.51
C VAL A 129 -5.57 6.83 -11.66
N HIS A 130 -5.04 6.62 -12.86
CA HIS A 130 -5.66 7.04 -14.12
C HIS A 130 -6.48 5.89 -14.68
N LYS A 131 -7.64 6.22 -15.23
CA LYS A 131 -8.54 5.26 -15.88
C LYS A 131 -8.54 5.47 -17.38
N PHE A 132 -8.42 4.39 -18.14
CA PHE A 132 -8.51 4.42 -19.60
C PHE A 132 -9.54 3.41 -20.07
N GLU A 133 -10.19 3.71 -21.19
CA GLU A 133 -11.09 2.81 -21.90
C GLU A 133 -10.54 2.55 -23.31
N ARG A 134 -10.54 1.28 -23.71
CA ARG A 134 -10.10 0.85 -25.03
C ARG A 134 -11.13 1.25 -26.08
N GLY A 135 -10.75 2.15 -26.98
CA GLY A 135 -11.57 2.58 -28.12
C GLY A 135 -11.42 1.70 -29.35
N ALA A 136 -12.10 2.07 -30.44
CA ALA A 136 -11.92 1.45 -31.74
C ALA A 136 -10.56 1.78 -32.36
N LYS A 137 -10.05 0.92 -33.24
CA LYS A 137 -8.78 1.11 -33.99
C LYS A 137 -7.58 1.40 -33.06
N ASP A 138 -7.51 0.67 -31.97
CA ASP A 138 -6.43 0.75 -30.98
C ASP A 138 -6.26 2.10 -30.26
N ALA A 139 -7.28 2.97 -30.31
CA ALA A 139 -7.29 4.21 -29.54
C ALA A 139 -7.51 3.94 -28.05
N TRP A 140 -6.94 4.80 -27.20
CA TRP A 140 -7.22 4.83 -25.77
C TRP A 140 -7.89 6.16 -25.41
N HIS A 141 -8.98 6.07 -24.64
CA HIS A 141 -9.71 7.22 -24.14
C HIS A 141 -9.53 7.30 -22.64
N GLU A 142 -9.06 8.43 -22.13
CA GLU A 142 -8.97 8.63 -20.68
C GLU A 142 -10.36 8.90 -20.11
N ILE A 143 -10.67 8.25 -19.00
CA ILE A 143 -11.89 8.48 -18.22
C ILE A 143 -11.59 9.58 -17.21
N LEU A 144 -12.28 10.69 -17.37
CA LEU A 144 -12.18 11.89 -16.54
C LEU A 144 -13.45 12.08 -15.72
N ILE A 145 -13.41 13.03 -14.79
CA ILE A 145 -14.56 13.45 -13.99
C ILE A 145 -14.98 14.85 -14.49
N ASP A 146 -16.26 15.02 -14.77
CA ASP A 146 -16.89 16.28 -15.20
C ASP A 146 -18.08 16.61 -14.30
N VAL A 147 -18.55 17.86 -14.35
CA VAL A 147 -19.73 18.29 -13.63
C VAL A 147 -20.97 17.64 -14.24
N ALA A 148 -21.81 17.04 -13.40
CA ALA A 148 -23.12 16.59 -13.82
C ALA A 148 -24.02 17.83 -13.98
N GLU A 149 -24.63 18.01 -15.16
CA GLU A 149 -25.59 19.10 -15.33
C GLU A 149 -26.74 18.91 -14.34
N PRO A 150 -27.15 19.96 -13.60
CA PRO A 150 -28.38 19.88 -12.83
C PRO A 150 -29.50 19.62 -13.84
N LYS A 151 -30.18 18.48 -13.72
CA LYS A 151 -31.40 18.24 -14.51
C LYS A 151 -32.26 19.50 -14.37
N ALA A 152 -32.60 20.11 -15.51
CA ALA A 152 -33.48 21.27 -15.60
C ALA A 152 -34.68 21.10 -14.64
N PRO A 153 -35.19 22.20 -14.03
CA PRO A 153 -36.26 22.10 -13.04
C PRO A 153 -37.45 21.42 -13.69
N THR A 154 -37.78 20.21 -13.25
CA THR A 154 -39.00 19.54 -13.65
C THR A 154 -40.15 20.37 -13.12
N VAL A 155 -40.78 21.16 -14.02
CA VAL A 155 -42.07 21.78 -13.80
C VAL A 155 -43.10 20.67 -13.67
N LEU A 156 -43.26 20.15 -12.46
CA LEU A 156 -44.48 19.51 -11.98
C LEU A 156 -44.48 19.71 -10.47
N THR A 157 -45.13 20.77 -10.00
CA THR A 157 -45.63 20.86 -8.63
C THR A 157 -46.82 19.91 -8.47
N PRO A 158 -46.74 18.84 -7.66
CA PRO A 158 -47.93 18.17 -7.15
C PRO A 158 -48.42 18.95 -5.93
N LYS A 159 -49.72 19.26 -5.91
CA LYS A 159 -50.44 20.14 -4.99
C LYS A 159 -50.47 19.75 -3.49
N TYR A 160 -49.64 18.81 -3.04
CA TYR A 160 -49.62 18.37 -1.64
C TYR A 160 -48.19 18.35 -1.12
N MET A 161 -47.71 19.51 -0.69
CA MET A 161 -46.61 19.59 0.25
C MET A 161 -47.15 19.13 1.62
N GLY A 162 -46.95 17.85 1.93
CA GLY A 162 -46.91 17.33 3.29
C GLY A 162 -45.45 17.14 3.68
N SER A 163 -45.03 17.80 4.74
CA SER A 163 -43.68 17.90 5.29
C SER A 163 -42.92 16.57 5.34
N LEU A 164 -41.89 16.43 4.50
CA LEU A 164 -40.62 15.74 4.75
C LEU A 164 -39.76 15.90 3.49
N GLN A 165 -38.67 16.66 3.57
CA GLN A 165 -37.69 16.74 2.49
C GLN A 165 -36.80 15.48 2.54
N PRO A 166 -36.74 14.66 1.48
CA PRO A 166 -35.64 13.73 1.28
C PRO A 166 -34.40 14.55 0.91
N ALA A 167 -33.28 14.35 1.60
CA ALA A 167 -32.01 14.99 1.24
C ALA A 167 -31.60 14.55 -0.18
N PRO A 168 -31.58 15.46 -1.18
CA PRO A 168 -31.21 15.12 -2.53
C PRO A 168 -29.69 15.29 -2.65
N THR A 169 -28.91 14.21 -2.58
CA THR A 169 -27.56 14.25 -3.16
C THR A 169 -27.68 13.99 -4.65
N THR A 170 -28.03 15.04 -5.40
CA THR A 170 -27.80 15.08 -6.85
C THR A 170 -26.31 14.82 -7.04
N ALA A 171 -25.92 13.71 -7.68
CA ALA A 171 -24.51 13.46 -7.98
C ALA A 171 -23.97 14.68 -8.72
N GLN A 172 -23.04 15.41 -8.11
CA GLN A 172 -22.49 16.66 -8.64
C GLN A 172 -21.50 16.39 -9.80
N PHE A 173 -21.05 15.14 -9.91
CA PHE A 173 -20.00 14.72 -10.83
C PHE A 173 -20.43 13.48 -11.61
N LYS A 174 -19.87 13.33 -12.82
CA LYS A 174 -20.06 12.17 -13.70
C LYS A 174 -18.74 11.79 -14.35
N TYR A 175 -18.60 10.51 -14.73
CA TYR A 175 -17.50 10.09 -15.58
C TYR A 175 -17.74 10.53 -17.03
N VAL A 176 -16.70 11.05 -17.68
CA VAL A 176 -16.67 11.38 -19.11
C VAL A 176 -15.44 10.78 -19.76
N ARG A 177 -15.46 10.61 -21.08
CA ARG A 177 -14.33 10.07 -21.85
C ARG A 177 -13.72 11.16 -22.72
N THR A 178 -12.39 11.17 -22.86
CA THR A 178 -11.72 12.08 -23.79
C THR A 178 -12.15 11.78 -25.23
N ARG A 179 -12.30 12.82 -26.05
CA ARG A 179 -12.70 12.68 -27.47
C ARG A 179 -11.56 12.12 -28.33
N SER A 180 -10.34 12.39 -27.94
CA SER A 180 -9.10 11.97 -28.61
C SER A 180 -8.17 11.31 -27.61
N ASN A 181 -7.13 10.67 -28.13
CA ASN A 181 -6.04 10.12 -27.33
C ASN A 181 -5.40 11.27 -26.52
N SER A 182 -5.44 11.18 -25.18
CA SER A 182 -4.83 12.17 -24.31
C SER A 182 -3.30 11.97 -24.25
N ALA A 183 -2.57 12.97 -23.76
CA ALA A 183 -1.11 12.84 -23.61
C ALA A 183 -0.72 11.72 -22.62
N SER A 184 -1.49 11.57 -21.53
CA SER A 184 -1.33 10.48 -20.55
C SER A 184 -1.61 9.13 -21.18
N ALA A 185 -2.71 8.98 -21.93
CA ALA A 185 -3.01 7.76 -22.67
C ALA A 185 -1.90 7.44 -23.69
N ALA A 186 -1.44 8.44 -24.43
CA ALA A 186 -0.35 8.30 -25.38
C ALA A 186 1.00 7.95 -24.74
N MET A 187 1.20 8.17 -23.43
CA MET A 187 2.45 7.86 -22.71
C MET A 187 2.35 6.53 -21.96
N LEU A 188 1.27 6.35 -21.18
CA LEU A 188 1.07 5.23 -20.28
C LEU A 188 0.59 3.97 -21.01
N MET A 189 -0.15 4.14 -22.11
CA MET A 189 -0.68 3.02 -22.90
C MET A 189 0.21 2.68 -24.10
N ARG A 190 1.52 2.95 -24.01
CA ARG A 190 2.49 2.63 -25.07
C ARG A 190 2.93 1.18 -25.08
N ASP A 191 2.91 0.49 -23.94
CA ASP A 191 3.44 -0.87 -23.85
C ASP A 191 2.53 -1.87 -24.58
N PRO A 192 2.96 -2.43 -25.73
CA PRO A 192 2.11 -3.30 -26.54
C PRO A 192 1.65 -4.56 -25.79
N ARG A 193 2.39 -4.98 -24.75
CA ARG A 193 2.06 -6.17 -23.94
C ARG A 193 0.84 -5.94 -23.06
N VAL A 194 0.66 -4.70 -22.59
CA VAL A 194 -0.54 -4.28 -21.86
C VAL A 194 -1.69 -4.10 -22.85
N VAL A 195 -1.41 -3.47 -24.00
CA VAL A 195 -2.44 -3.10 -24.99
C VAL A 195 -3.10 -4.30 -25.68
N ALA A 196 -2.35 -5.36 -25.98
CA ALA A 196 -2.86 -6.54 -26.69
C ALA A 196 -3.86 -7.39 -25.87
N GLN A 197 -4.01 -7.08 -24.58
CA GLN A 197 -4.81 -7.85 -23.63
C GLN A 197 -6.22 -7.28 -23.41
N PHE A 198 -6.52 -6.10 -23.96
CA PHE A 198 -7.78 -5.40 -23.74
C PHE A 198 -8.57 -5.28 -25.05
N GLU A 199 -9.84 -5.66 -24.98
CA GLU A 199 -10.80 -5.54 -26.07
C GLU A 199 -11.47 -4.16 -26.06
N GLN A 200 -12.09 -3.78 -27.17
CA GLN A 200 -12.85 -2.52 -27.23
C GLN A 200 -13.91 -2.47 -26.13
N GLY A 201 -13.93 -1.36 -25.37
CA GLY A 201 -14.81 -1.12 -24.23
C GLY A 201 -14.22 -1.56 -22.89
N ASP A 202 -13.13 -2.31 -22.87
CA ASP A 202 -12.44 -2.67 -21.64
C ASP A 202 -11.83 -1.42 -20.98
N LYS A 203 -11.85 -1.43 -19.65
CA LYS A 203 -11.29 -0.36 -18.82
C LYS A 203 -10.05 -0.86 -18.13
N VAL A 204 -9.07 0.01 -17.98
CA VAL A 204 -7.80 -0.26 -17.32
C VAL A 204 -7.42 0.88 -16.39
N GLU A 205 -6.89 0.52 -15.23
CA GLU A 205 -6.33 1.43 -14.26
C GLU A 205 -4.81 1.38 -14.31
N VAL A 206 -4.17 2.55 -14.25
CA VAL A 206 -2.71 2.69 -14.19
C VAL A 206 -2.37 3.68 -13.08
N ALA A 207 -1.38 3.37 -12.25
CA ALA A 207 -0.91 4.22 -11.16
C ALA A 207 0.52 4.74 -11.43
N PRO A 208 0.69 5.88 -12.15
CA PRO A 208 2.01 6.43 -12.44
C PRO A 208 2.83 6.77 -11.19
N GLU A 209 2.16 7.26 -10.14
CA GLU A 209 2.82 7.56 -8.87
C GLU A 209 3.31 6.28 -8.17
N GLY A 210 2.53 5.20 -8.26
CA GLY A 210 2.97 3.87 -7.81
C GLY A 210 4.22 3.39 -8.56
N ALA A 211 4.26 3.55 -9.88
CA ALA A 211 5.47 3.24 -10.66
C ALA A 211 6.67 4.09 -10.21
N ARG A 212 6.47 5.39 -10.00
CA ARG A 212 7.52 6.31 -9.58
C ARG A 212 8.11 5.91 -8.22
N ILE A 213 7.27 5.59 -7.25
CA ILE A 213 7.71 5.19 -5.91
C ILE A 213 8.37 3.80 -5.93
N MET A 214 7.84 2.88 -6.75
CA MET A 214 8.46 1.57 -6.93
C MET A 214 9.84 1.67 -7.60
N ALA A 215 10.01 2.58 -8.56
CA ALA A 215 11.31 2.86 -9.17
C ALA A 215 12.30 3.40 -8.13
N TRP A 216 11.89 4.39 -7.32
CA TRP A 216 12.68 4.89 -6.20
C TRP A 216 13.08 3.78 -5.21
N LEU A 217 12.14 2.90 -4.84
CA LEU A 217 12.40 1.78 -3.93
C LEU A 217 13.44 0.82 -4.54
N ALA A 218 13.33 0.53 -5.84
CA ALA A 218 14.26 -0.33 -6.55
C ALA A 218 15.66 0.30 -6.68
N GLU A 219 15.74 1.61 -6.95
CA GLU A 219 16.99 2.39 -6.94
C GLU A 219 17.64 2.34 -5.56
N LEU A 220 16.89 2.66 -4.51
CA LEU A 220 17.37 2.66 -3.13
C LEU A 220 17.97 1.31 -2.73
N ILE A 221 17.26 0.22 -3.05
CA ILE A 221 17.71 -1.15 -2.76
C ILE A 221 18.91 -1.56 -3.63
N SER A 222 18.94 -1.12 -4.90
CA SER A 222 20.06 -1.40 -5.81
C SER A 222 21.35 -0.70 -5.36
N GLU A 223 21.25 0.53 -4.87
CA GLU A 223 22.40 1.36 -4.47
C GLU A 223 22.95 0.98 -3.10
N HIS A 224 22.08 0.79 -2.11
CA HIS A 224 22.49 0.59 -0.71
C HIS A 224 22.40 -0.88 -0.24
N GLY A 225 21.92 -1.78 -1.10
CA GLY A 225 21.52 -3.11 -0.69
C GLY A 225 20.21 -3.07 0.10
N GLY A 226 20.02 -3.99 1.03
CA GLY A 226 18.82 -4.02 1.87
C GLY A 226 17.64 -4.75 1.24
N LEU A 227 16.43 -4.45 1.71
CA LEU A 227 15.22 -5.26 1.51
C LEU A 227 13.98 -4.36 1.47
N GLY A 228 13.02 -4.70 0.61
CA GLY A 228 11.71 -4.07 0.54
C GLY A 228 10.59 -5.09 0.72
N LEU A 229 9.50 -4.68 1.37
CA LEU A 229 8.29 -5.46 1.52
C LEU A 229 7.07 -4.60 1.18
N VAL A 230 6.36 -4.95 0.10
CA VAL A 230 5.13 -4.30 -0.34
C VAL A 230 3.96 -5.21 -0.01
N ILE A 231 3.00 -4.70 0.75
CA ILE A 231 1.83 -5.44 1.20
C ILE A 231 0.59 -4.62 0.92
N ASP A 232 -0.28 -5.14 0.06
CA ASP A 232 -1.48 -4.41 -0.33
C ASP A 232 -2.56 -5.33 -0.89
N TYR A 233 -3.79 -4.82 -1.04
CA TYR A 233 -4.82 -5.54 -1.77
C TYR A 233 -4.62 -5.38 -3.29
N GLY A 234 -4.78 -6.49 -4.00
CA GLY A 234 -4.61 -6.49 -5.45
C GLY A 234 -4.27 -7.86 -6.01
N GLN A 235 -3.74 -7.87 -7.23
CA GLN A 235 -3.42 -9.08 -7.98
C GLN A 235 -2.11 -8.97 -8.75
N ASP A 236 -1.64 -10.12 -9.21
CA ASP A 236 -0.43 -10.23 -10.05
C ASP A 236 -0.73 -10.09 -11.54
N TRP A 237 -1.71 -9.27 -11.89
CA TRP A 237 -2.10 -8.93 -13.24
C TRP A 237 -2.97 -7.67 -13.24
N THR A 238 -3.14 -7.07 -14.41
CA THR A 238 -3.99 -5.89 -14.59
C THR A 238 -5.48 -6.27 -14.55
N GLN A 239 -6.19 -5.86 -13.50
CA GLN A 239 -7.58 -6.29 -13.20
C GLN A 239 -8.69 -5.46 -13.86
N GLY A 240 -8.39 -4.28 -14.40
CA GLY A 240 -9.37 -3.41 -15.05
C GLY A 240 -9.90 -2.28 -14.16
N ASP A 241 -11.21 -2.20 -13.90
CA ASP A 241 -11.89 -1.12 -13.15
C ASP A 241 -12.17 -1.54 -11.70
N THR A 242 -11.27 -1.18 -10.79
CA THR A 242 -11.29 -1.58 -9.38
C THR A 242 -11.52 -0.41 -8.43
N PHE A 243 -11.38 0.84 -8.90
CA PHE A 243 -11.51 2.01 -8.05
C PHE A 243 -12.93 2.20 -7.51
N ARG A 244 -13.00 2.32 -6.18
CA ARG A 244 -14.22 2.29 -5.38
C ARG A 244 -14.07 3.17 -4.13
N GLY A 245 -15.21 3.57 -3.57
CA GLY A 245 -15.26 4.23 -2.27
C GLY A 245 -15.59 3.22 -1.17
N ILE A 246 -15.06 3.42 0.04
CA ILE A 246 -15.42 2.67 1.23
C ILE A 246 -15.99 3.64 2.26
N ARG A 247 -17.22 3.37 2.70
CA ARG A 247 -17.90 4.16 3.73
C ARG A 247 -18.66 3.25 4.68
N LYS A 248 -18.42 3.39 5.98
CA LYS A 248 -19.04 2.57 7.04
C LYS A 248 -18.93 1.06 6.74
N HIS A 249 -17.73 0.62 6.33
CA HIS A 249 -17.42 -0.77 5.94
C HIS A 249 -18.26 -1.34 4.78
N LYS A 250 -18.75 -0.49 3.88
CA LYS A 250 -19.46 -0.89 2.67
C LYS A 250 -18.89 -0.17 1.46
N PHE A 251 -18.91 -0.85 0.32
CA PHE A 251 -18.58 -0.22 -0.95
C PHE A 251 -19.61 0.84 -1.31
N ALA A 252 -19.12 1.96 -1.83
CA ALA A 252 -19.89 3.10 -2.28
C ALA A 252 -19.36 3.61 -3.62
N ASP A 253 -20.21 4.28 -4.38
CA ASP A 253 -19.80 5.00 -5.58
C ASP A 253 -18.84 6.14 -5.17
N PRO A 254 -17.59 6.17 -5.70
CA PRO A 254 -16.63 7.24 -5.44
C PRO A 254 -17.17 8.66 -5.64
N LEU A 255 -18.09 8.85 -6.60
CA LEU A 255 -18.62 10.17 -6.94
C LEU A 255 -19.80 10.62 -6.08
N SER A 256 -20.29 9.76 -5.19
CA SER A 256 -21.51 10.04 -4.42
C SER A 256 -21.32 11.05 -3.29
N CYS A 257 -20.18 11.01 -2.59
CA CYS A 257 -19.84 11.97 -1.53
C CYS A 257 -18.32 12.24 -1.44
N PRO A 258 -17.71 12.88 -2.47
CA PRO A 258 -16.28 13.15 -2.50
C PRO A 258 -15.78 13.85 -1.23
N GLY A 259 -14.62 13.44 -0.74
CA GLY A 259 -13.99 13.97 0.48
C GLY A 259 -14.54 13.43 1.81
N SER A 260 -15.58 12.59 1.80
CA SER A 260 -16.20 12.05 3.02
C SER A 260 -16.17 10.52 3.13
N MET A 261 -15.41 9.87 2.24
CA MET A 261 -15.19 8.43 2.22
C MET A 261 -13.76 8.13 1.78
N ASP A 262 -13.29 6.94 2.16
CA ASP A 262 -11.98 6.46 1.75
C ASP A 262 -12.06 5.96 0.31
N LEU A 263 -11.02 6.23 -0.48
CA LEU A 263 -10.92 5.81 -1.87
C LEU A 263 -9.81 4.77 -1.99
N THR A 264 -10.04 3.77 -2.82
CA THR A 264 -9.20 2.58 -2.94
C THR A 264 -9.19 2.10 -4.39
N ALA A 265 -8.05 1.62 -4.87
CA ALA A 265 -7.90 0.89 -6.13
C ALA A 265 -6.95 -0.31 -5.94
N ASP A 266 -7.29 -1.47 -6.54
CA ASP A 266 -6.47 -2.67 -6.42
C ASP A 266 -5.06 -2.42 -6.99
N VAL A 267 -4.05 -2.90 -6.28
CA VAL A 267 -2.65 -2.80 -6.71
C VAL A 267 -2.34 -3.85 -7.77
N ASP A 268 -1.81 -3.40 -8.91
CA ASP A 268 -1.24 -4.26 -9.94
C ASP A 268 0.22 -4.59 -9.60
N PHE A 269 0.43 -5.71 -8.91
CA PHE A 269 1.77 -6.19 -8.54
C PHE A 269 2.61 -6.59 -9.76
N SER A 270 1.97 -6.95 -10.87
CA SER A 270 2.69 -7.27 -12.11
C SER A 270 3.33 -6.01 -12.70
N TYR A 271 2.63 -4.87 -12.60
CA TYR A 271 3.13 -3.57 -13.00
C TYR A 271 4.26 -3.09 -12.09
N LEU A 272 4.12 -3.23 -10.76
CA LEU A 272 5.20 -2.89 -9.83
C LEU A 272 6.47 -3.72 -10.08
N ARG A 273 6.34 -5.04 -10.26
CA ARG A 273 7.46 -5.93 -10.62
C ARG A 273 8.07 -5.53 -11.96
N PHE A 274 7.24 -5.21 -12.95
CA PHE A 274 7.71 -4.75 -14.24
C PHE A 274 8.56 -3.49 -14.09
N VAL A 275 8.12 -2.50 -13.34
CA VAL A 275 8.87 -1.24 -13.12
C VAL A 275 10.22 -1.49 -12.46
N ALA A 276 10.29 -2.35 -11.44
CA ALA A 276 11.53 -2.62 -10.71
C ALA A 276 12.54 -3.52 -11.45
N ARG A 277 12.11 -4.23 -12.51
CA ARG A 277 12.85 -5.33 -13.16
C ARG A 277 14.29 -5.01 -13.58
N ASP A 278 14.59 -3.74 -13.83
CA ASP A 278 15.90 -3.31 -14.35
C ASP A 278 16.91 -3.06 -13.22
N LEU A 279 16.45 -2.83 -11.98
CA LEU A 279 17.29 -2.46 -10.84
C LEU A 279 17.20 -3.45 -9.66
N ALA A 280 16.04 -4.06 -9.45
CA ALA A 280 15.79 -4.99 -8.36
C ALA A 280 15.12 -6.27 -8.87
N GLN A 281 15.16 -7.32 -8.05
CA GLN A 281 14.35 -8.51 -8.23
C GLN A 281 13.17 -8.49 -7.27
N CYS A 282 11.98 -8.79 -7.79
CA CYS A 282 10.78 -8.91 -6.98
C CYS A 282 10.39 -10.38 -6.86
N HIS A 283 10.02 -10.80 -5.65
CA HIS A 283 9.54 -12.13 -5.34
C HIS A 283 8.07 -12.09 -4.91
N GLY A 284 7.28 -13.03 -5.43
CA GLY A 284 5.83 -13.02 -5.31
C GLY A 284 5.13 -12.22 -6.41
N PRO A 285 3.92 -11.69 -6.15
CA PRO A 285 3.27 -11.68 -4.85
C PRO A 285 2.79 -13.07 -4.39
N ILE A 286 2.65 -13.25 -3.08
CA ILE A 286 1.94 -14.38 -2.47
C ILE A 286 0.79 -13.89 -1.60
N GLU A 287 -0.18 -14.75 -1.32
CA GLU A 287 -1.29 -14.43 -0.42
C GLU A 287 -0.80 -14.14 1.01
N GLN A 288 -1.37 -13.11 1.66
CA GLN A 288 -1.00 -12.71 3.01
C GLN A 288 -1.15 -13.85 4.01
N GLY A 289 -2.23 -14.63 3.92
CA GLY A 289 -2.45 -15.78 4.80
C GLY A 289 -1.27 -16.75 4.72
N THR A 290 -0.86 -17.13 3.51
CA THR A 290 0.29 -18.00 3.27
C THR A 290 1.58 -17.39 3.81
N PHE A 291 1.83 -16.11 3.58
CA PHE A 291 3.00 -15.39 4.12
C PHE A 291 3.06 -15.47 5.65
N LEU A 292 1.98 -15.09 6.34
CA LEU A 292 1.92 -15.07 7.79
C LEU A 292 2.01 -16.48 8.41
N HIS A 293 1.38 -17.46 7.79
CA HIS A 293 1.45 -18.86 8.21
C HIS A 293 2.87 -19.40 8.15
N ALA A 294 3.58 -19.16 7.05
CA ALA A 294 4.95 -19.61 6.90
C ALA A 294 5.93 -18.90 7.87
N LEU A 295 5.62 -17.67 8.30
CA LEU A 295 6.35 -16.99 9.37
C LEU A 295 5.97 -17.42 10.79
N GLY A 296 5.03 -18.37 10.94
CA GLY A 296 4.69 -18.95 12.23
C GLY A 296 3.64 -18.17 13.03
N ILE A 297 2.72 -17.46 12.38
CA ILE A 297 1.63 -16.73 13.06
C ILE A 297 0.80 -17.62 14.01
N GLN A 298 0.63 -18.90 13.69
CA GLN A 298 -0.05 -19.89 14.55
C GLN A 298 0.67 -20.10 15.88
N ALA A 299 2.00 -20.27 15.84
CA ALA A 299 2.80 -20.42 17.05
C ALA A 299 2.72 -19.15 17.91
N ARG A 300 2.74 -17.98 17.27
CA ARG A 300 2.59 -16.71 17.98
C ARG A 300 1.21 -16.54 18.62
N LEU A 301 0.14 -16.91 17.92
CA LEU A 301 -1.22 -16.93 18.47
C LEU A 301 -1.26 -17.82 19.72
N GLN A 302 -0.73 -19.04 19.65
CA GLN A 302 -0.74 -19.97 20.78
C GLN A 302 0.00 -19.40 22.00
N GLN A 303 1.15 -18.75 21.80
CA GLN A 303 1.87 -18.07 22.87
C GLN A 303 1.03 -16.96 23.52
N LEU A 304 0.33 -16.15 22.73
CA LEU A 304 -0.52 -15.08 23.25
C LEU A 304 -1.73 -15.62 24.00
N LEU A 305 -2.38 -16.68 23.50
CA LEU A 305 -3.48 -17.35 24.18
C LEU A 305 -3.04 -17.93 25.53
N ASN A 306 -1.81 -18.46 25.63
CA ASN A 306 -1.24 -18.96 26.89
C ASN A 306 -0.87 -17.84 27.86
N SER A 307 -0.65 -16.61 27.39
CA SER A 307 -0.22 -15.47 28.21
C SER A 307 -1.36 -14.78 28.96
N THR A 308 -2.62 -15.05 28.59
CA THR A 308 -3.81 -14.46 29.22
C THR A 308 -4.84 -15.53 29.55
N LYS A 309 -5.55 -15.34 30.67
CA LYS A 309 -6.70 -16.19 31.06
C LYS A 309 -8.04 -15.56 30.71
N ASP A 310 -8.05 -14.32 30.22
CA ASP A 310 -9.27 -13.62 29.84
C ASP A 310 -9.85 -14.20 28.55
N ARG A 311 -11.03 -14.83 28.65
CA ARG A 311 -11.72 -15.45 27.52
C ARG A 311 -12.08 -14.46 26.42
N LYS A 312 -12.40 -13.22 26.77
CA LYS A 312 -12.74 -12.20 25.77
C LYS A 312 -11.50 -11.86 24.94
N VAL A 313 -10.38 -11.60 25.61
CA VAL A 313 -9.10 -11.33 24.93
C VAL A 313 -8.66 -12.53 24.09
N GLN A 314 -8.84 -13.76 24.57
CA GLN A 314 -8.54 -14.97 23.79
C GLN A 314 -9.40 -15.06 22.52
N GLN A 315 -10.69 -14.77 22.62
CA GLN A 315 -11.59 -14.75 21.46
C GLN A 315 -11.19 -13.66 20.46
N ASP A 316 -10.92 -12.44 20.95
CA ASP A 316 -10.46 -11.32 20.13
C ASP A 316 -9.15 -11.67 19.37
N LEU A 317 -8.22 -12.38 20.02
CA LEU A 317 -6.99 -12.86 19.39
C LEU A 317 -7.26 -13.87 18.26
N VAL A 318 -8.17 -14.82 18.47
CA VAL A 318 -8.57 -15.79 17.46
C VAL A 318 -9.27 -15.12 16.28
N ASP A 319 -10.15 -14.15 16.54
CA ASP A 319 -10.88 -13.45 15.48
C ASP A 319 -9.95 -12.53 14.67
N CYS A 320 -9.00 -11.85 15.32
CA CYS A 320 -7.96 -11.09 14.63
C CYS A 320 -7.07 -12.00 13.77
N TYR A 321 -6.67 -13.16 14.29
CA TYR A 321 -5.91 -14.15 13.53
C TYR A 321 -6.68 -14.58 12.28
N LYS A 322 -7.96 -14.98 12.43
CA LYS A 322 -8.80 -15.39 11.30
C LYS A 322 -8.94 -14.27 10.28
N ARG A 323 -9.21 -13.04 10.73
CA ARG A 323 -9.32 -11.89 9.83
C ARG A 323 -8.07 -11.71 8.97
N LEU A 324 -6.88 -11.89 9.55
CA LEU A 324 -5.60 -11.72 8.88
C LEU A 324 -5.25 -12.87 7.92
N THR A 325 -5.63 -14.12 8.22
CA THR A 325 -5.14 -15.31 7.50
C THR A 325 -6.20 -16.06 6.70
N ASP A 326 -7.49 -15.90 7.02
CA ASP A 326 -8.57 -16.63 6.35
C ASP A 326 -8.72 -16.17 4.88
N PRO A 327 -8.75 -17.09 3.90
CA PRO A 327 -9.00 -16.78 2.50
C PRO A 327 -10.31 -16.05 2.21
N GLN A 328 -11.32 -16.15 3.09
CA GLN A 328 -12.58 -15.40 2.97
C GLN A 328 -12.49 -13.96 3.52
N SER A 329 -11.36 -13.61 4.15
CA SER A 329 -11.06 -12.30 4.71
C SER A 329 -9.79 -11.72 4.07
N MET A 330 -8.87 -11.14 4.86
CA MET A 330 -7.67 -10.50 4.32
C MET A 330 -6.65 -11.52 3.80
N GLY A 331 -6.75 -12.79 4.19
CA GLY A 331 -5.76 -13.82 3.88
C GLY A 331 -5.49 -13.99 2.39
N ARG A 332 -6.53 -13.95 1.55
CA ARG A 332 -6.42 -14.06 0.08
C ARG A 332 -6.40 -12.71 -0.63
N VAL A 333 -7.17 -11.74 -0.14
CA VAL A 333 -7.32 -10.43 -0.79
C VAL A 333 -5.99 -9.67 -0.75
N TYR A 334 -5.31 -9.69 0.39
CA TYR A 334 -4.01 -9.06 0.55
C TYR A 334 -2.91 -9.92 -0.05
N LYS A 335 -1.97 -9.24 -0.69
CA LYS A 335 -0.81 -9.81 -1.35
C LYS A 335 0.45 -9.21 -0.75
N VAL A 336 1.51 -10.01 -0.73
CA VAL A 336 2.82 -9.62 -0.23
C VAL A 336 3.84 -9.85 -1.32
N MET A 337 4.67 -8.83 -1.62
CA MET A 337 5.78 -8.88 -2.56
C MET A 337 7.06 -8.43 -1.87
N ALA A 338 8.12 -9.23 -1.97
CA ALA A 338 9.44 -8.82 -1.51
C ALA A 338 10.26 -8.22 -2.65
N VAL A 339 11.12 -7.26 -2.34
CA VAL A 339 12.01 -6.59 -3.28
C VAL A 339 13.43 -6.71 -2.74
N LEU A 340 14.33 -7.28 -3.54
CA LEU A 340 15.72 -7.51 -3.17
C LEU A 340 16.66 -6.95 -4.24
N PRO A 341 17.94 -6.69 -3.91
CA PRO A 341 18.93 -6.29 -4.90
C PRO A 341 19.06 -7.37 -5.97
N LYS A 342 19.31 -6.97 -7.23
CA LYS A 342 19.58 -7.94 -8.33
C LYS A 342 20.76 -8.87 -8.06
N SER A 343 21.73 -8.41 -7.28
CA SER A 343 22.90 -9.18 -6.87
C SER A 343 22.60 -10.23 -5.79
N SER A 344 21.42 -10.17 -5.14
CA SER A 344 21.07 -11.15 -4.10
C SER A 344 20.86 -12.53 -4.72
N THR A 345 21.60 -13.51 -4.23
CA THR A 345 21.44 -14.92 -4.59
C THR A 345 20.48 -15.66 -3.64
N CYS A 346 19.99 -14.98 -2.61
CA CYS A 346 19.08 -15.54 -1.63
C CYS A 346 17.63 -15.43 -2.11
N MET A 347 16.89 -16.54 -2.03
CA MET A 347 15.43 -16.53 -2.18
C MET A 347 14.80 -16.11 -0.85
N PRO A 348 14.02 -15.01 -0.83
CA PRO A 348 13.42 -14.59 0.42
C PRO A 348 12.37 -15.59 0.87
N VAL A 349 12.35 -15.92 2.15
CA VAL A 349 11.33 -16.79 2.75
C VAL A 349 10.06 -15.97 3.02
N PRO A 350 8.85 -16.45 2.73
CA PRO A 350 8.48 -17.76 2.20
C PRO A 350 8.17 -17.73 0.70
N PHE A 351 8.84 -16.88 -0.07
CA PHE A 351 8.59 -16.72 -1.49
C PHE A 351 9.24 -17.87 -2.26
N ALA A 352 8.41 -18.82 -2.70
CA ALA A 352 8.84 -19.82 -3.66
C ALA A 352 9.12 -19.16 -5.03
N PRO A 353 10.11 -19.65 -5.80
CA PRO A 353 10.28 -19.17 -7.16
C PRO A 353 9.04 -19.56 -8.00
N PRO A 354 8.47 -18.64 -8.79
CA PRO A 354 7.36 -18.97 -9.67
C PRO A 354 7.83 -20.00 -10.71
N THR A 355 6.98 -20.97 -11.01
CA THR A 355 7.23 -21.97 -12.05
C THR A 355 7.30 -21.33 -13.44
N LYS A 356 8.00 -21.95 -14.40
CA LYS A 356 8.03 -21.47 -15.81
C LYS A 356 6.62 -21.30 -16.39
N ASP A 357 5.70 -22.19 -16.00
CA ASP A 357 4.31 -22.12 -16.43
C ASP A 357 3.56 -20.93 -15.82
N GLU A 358 3.84 -20.56 -14.56
CA GLU A 358 3.26 -19.37 -13.93
C GLU A 358 3.75 -18.07 -14.55
N LEU A 359 5.02 -18.01 -14.96
CA LEU A 359 5.60 -16.86 -15.65
C LEU A 359 5.08 -16.70 -17.08
N ASN A 360 4.79 -17.80 -17.75
CA ASN A 360 4.30 -17.81 -19.14
C ASN A 360 2.77 -17.78 -19.26
N LYS A 361 2.03 -17.92 -18.15
CA LYS A 361 0.58 -17.81 -18.14
C LYS A 361 0.17 -16.36 -18.38
N ILE A 362 -0.56 -16.13 -19.46
CA ILE A 362 -1.31 -14.89 -19.67
C ILE A 362 -2.41 -14.85 -18.60
N LYS A 363 -2.34 -13.90 -17.68
CA LYS A 363 -3.35 -13.69 -16.63
C LYS A 363 -4.01 -12.34 -16.88
N VAL A 364 -5.26 -12.38 -17.32
CA VAL A 364 -6.13 -11.20 -17.44
C VAL A 364 -7.50 -11.67 -17.00
N GLU A 365 -8.02 -11.12 -15.92
CA GLU A 365 -9.37 -11.42 -15.45
C GLU A 365 -10.20 -10.15 -15.47
N LYS A 366 -11.31 -10.18 -16.21
CA LYS A 366 -12.34 -9.13 -16.16
C LYS A 366 -13.16 -9.36 -14.90
N ILE A 367 -13.00 -8.50 -13.88
CA ILE A 367 -13.91 -8.51 -12.74
C ILE A 367 -15.17 -7.75 -13.16
N VAL A 368 -16.24 -8.48 -13.44
CA VAL A 368 -17.58 -7.91 -13.60
C VAL A 368 -18.05 -7.45 -12.21
N LYS A 369 -18.36 -6.16 -12.09
CA LYS A 369 -18.79 -5.51 -10.84
C LYS A 369 -19.97 -6.19 -10.15
#